data_AF-A0A8C9N4M7-F1
#
_entry.id   AF-A0A8C9N4M7-F1
#
_cell.length_a   1.000
_cell.length_b   1.000
_cell.length_c   1.000
_cell.angle_alpha   90.00
_cell.angle_beta   90.00
_cell.angle_gamma   90.00
#
_symmetry.space_group_name_H-M   'P 1'
#
loop_
_entity.id
_entity.type
_entity.pdbx_description
1 polymer ?
#
loop_
_entity_poly.entity_id
_entity_poly.type
_entity_poly.pdbx_seq_one_letter_code
_entity_poly.pdbx_strand_id
1 'polypeptide(L)'
;VLLVGCKTDLRQDQEVLQRLKDGRIEPVSRQQVGAMARQVRAVSYMECSARYQDNVGNIFVTACNAAISAARRRQRKAGPRRVCAIL
;
A
#
# COMPACT_ATOMS: atom_id res chain seq x y z
N VAL A 1 6.80 -2.29 -0.99
CA VAL A 1 5.41 -2.61 -1.36
C VAL A 1 4.49 -1.61 -0.66
N LEU A 2 3.47 -1.07 -1.34
CA LEU A 2 2.41 -0.26 -0.73
C LEU A 2 1.11 -1.06 -0.86
N LEU A 3 0.43 -1.34 0.26
CA LEU A 3 -0.83 -2.07 0.24
C LEU A 3 -1.99 -1.08 0.12
N VAL A 4 -2.89 -1.29 -0.84
CA VAL A 4 -4.02 -0.38 -1.10
C VAL A 4 -5.33 -1.13 -1.04
N GLY A 5 -6.25 -0.67 -0.18
CA GLY A 5 -7.64 -1.11 -0.15
C GLY A 5 -8.50 -0.24 -1.07
N CYS A 6 -8.95 -0.80 -2.19
CA CYS A 6 -9.79 -0.09 -3.15
C CYS A 6 -11.29 -0.24 -2.81
N LYS A 7 -12.13 0.63 -3.41
CA LYS A 7 -13.60 0.59 -3.33
C LYS A 7 -14.12 0.77 -1.91
N THR A 8 -13.54 1.71 -1.16
CA THR A 8 -13.98 2.03 0.22
C THR A 8 -15.43 2.48 0.30
N ASP A 9 -15.94 3.08 -0.77
CA ASP A 9 -17.34 3.49 -0.92
C ASP A 9 -18.33 2.35 -0.70
N LEU A 10 -17.96 1.13 -1.08
CA LEU A 10 -18.85 -0.03 -0.98
C LEU A 10 -19.00 -0.57 0.45
N ARG A 11 -18.21 -0.08 1.41
CA ARG A 11 -18.32 -0.52 2.82
C ARG A 11 -19.61 -0.05 3.49
N GLN A 12 -20.24 1.00 2.95
CA GLN A 12 -21.49 1.57 3.47
C GLN A 12 -22.68 1.36 2.53
N ASP A 13 -22.44 0.78 1.34
CA ASP A 13 -23.48 0.52 0.35
C ASP A 13 -24.34 -0.67 0.80
N GLN A 14 -25.62 -0.42 1.11
CA GLN A 14 -26.52 -1.44 1.63
C GLN A 14 -26.80 -2.57 0.64
N GLU A 15 -26.85 -2.27 -0.65
CA GLU A 15 -27.08 -3.28 -1.69
C GLU A 15 -25.88 -4.22 -1.78
N VAL A 16 -24.67 -3.67 -1.77
CA VAL A 16 -23.44 -4.48 -1.76
C VAL A 16 -23.31 -5.29 -0.47
N LEU A 17 -23.63 -4.69 0.68
CA LEU A 17 -23.60 -5.40 1.95
C LEU A 17 -24.61 -6.56 1.99
N GLN A 18 -25.80 -6.40 1.41
CA GLN A 18 -26.78 -7.48 1.32
C GLN A 18 -26.27 -8.62 0.43
N ARG A 19 -25.72 -8.29 -0.74
CA ARG A 19 -25.14 -9.29 -1.65
C ARG A 19 -23.96 -10.05 -1.02
N LEU A 20 -23.13 -9.37 -0.24
CA LEU A 20 -22.05 -9.99 0.52
C LEU A 20 -22.59 -10.95 1.59
N LYS A 21 -23.64 -10.54 2.32
CA LYS A 21 -24.32 -11.40 3.31
C LYS A 21 -24.91 -12.65 2.67
N ASP A 22 -25.57 -12.53 1.52
CA ASP A 22 -26.13 -13.67 0.79
C ASP A 22 -25.04 -14.68 0.39
N GLY A 23 -23.85 -14.15 0.02
CA GLY A 23 -22.65 -14.94 -0.23
C GLY A 23 -21.89 -15.42 1.02
N ARG A 24 -22.35 -15.07 2.24
CA ARG A 24 -21.67 -15.30 3.53
C ARG A 24 -20.25 -14.73 3.59
N ILE A 25 -20.02 -13.62 2.90
CA ILE A 25 -18.76 -12.88 2.89
C ILE A 25 -18.96 -11.56 3.64
N GLU A 26 -17.92 -11.08 4.29
CA GLU A 26 -17.90 -9.77 4.95
C GLU A 26 -16.89 -8.83 4.28
N PRO A 27 -17.08 -7.51 4.35
CA PRO A 27 -16.06 -6.56 3.94
C PRO A 27 -14.75 -6.76 4.71
N VAL A 28 -13.63 -6.47 4.04
CA VAL A 28 -12.30 -6.70 4.63
C VAL A 28 -12.11 -5.89 5.92
N SER A 29 -11.79 -6.59 7.00
CA SER A 29 -11.59 -6.00 8.32
C SER A 29 -10.20 -5.38 8.46
N ARG A 30 -10.06 -4.42 9.38
CA ARG A 30 -8.77 -3.79 9.69
C ARG A 30 -7.72 -4.80 10.16
N GLN A 31 -8.15 -5.86 10.85
CA GLN A 31 -7.26 -6.94 11.31
C GLN A 31 -6.71 -7.76 10.14
N GLN A 32 -7.56 -8.14 9.18
CA GLN A 32 -7.14 -8.85 7.96
C GLN A 32 -6.13 -8.04 7.15
N VAL A 33 -6.39 -6.73 7.00
CA VAL A 33 -5.44 -5.80 6.38
C VAL A 33 -4.11 -5.79 7.13
N GLY A 34 -4.13 -5.67 8.46
CA GLY A 34 -2.92 -5.64 9.27
C GLY A 34 -2.10 -6.93 9.19
N ALA A 35 -2.75 -8.08 9.06
CA ALA A 35 -2.09 -9.36 8.82
C ALA A 35 -1.45 -9.40 7.42
N MET A 36 -2.21 -9.01 6.39
CA MET A 36 -1.74 -8.97 5.00
C MET A 36 -0.56 -7.99 4.83
N ALA A 37 -0.65 -6.79 5.38
CA ALA A 37 0.39 -5.77 5.33
C ALA A 37 1.72 -6.29 5.92
N ARG A 38 1.65 -7.03 7.03
CA ARG A 38 2.82 -7.68 7.62
C ARG A 38 3.35 -8.80 6.73
N GLN A 39 2.47 -9.66 6.20
CA GLN A 39 2.83 -10.77 5.33
C GLN A 39 3.59 -10.30 4.07
N VAL A 40 3.12 -9.24 3.42
CA VAL A 40 3.76 -8.69 2.21
C VAL A 40 4.86 -7.67 2.49
N ARG A 41 5.18 -7.42 3.78
CA ARG A 41 6.14 -6.40 4.23
C ARG A 41 5.85 -5.03 3.58
N ALA A 42 4.58 -4.64 3.65
CA ALA A 42 4.14 -3.35 3.14
C ALA A 42 4.78 -2.20 3.94
N VAL A 43 5.16 -1.14 3.23
CA VAL A 43 5.69 0.09 3.82
C VAL A 43 4.58 0.85 4.53
N SER A 44 3.38 0.83 3.96
CA SER A 44 2.17 1.42 4.52
C SER A 44 0.93 0.75 3.92
N TYR A 45 -0.20 0.93 4.59
CA TYR A 45 -1.53 0.62 4.08
C TYR A 45 -2.31 1.91 3.85
N MET A 46 -2.98 2.03 2.70
CA MET A 46 -3.84 3.15 2.37
C MET A 46 -5.16 2.64 1.78
N GLU A 47 -6.20 3.46 1.85
CA GLU A 47 -7.52 3.13 1.32
C GLU A 47 -7.98 4.21 0.34
N CYS A 48 -8.70 3.85 -0.73
CA CYS A 48 -9.24 4.81 -1.68
C CYS A 48 -10.57 4.39 -2.29
N SER A 49 -11.31 5.39 -2.78
CA SER A 49 -12.43 5.22 -3.67
C SER A 49 -12.15 5.94 -4.98
N ALA A 50 -11.96 5.18 -6.06
CA ALA A 50 -11.85 5.76 -7.40
C ALA A 50 -13.15 6.45 -7.84
N ARG A 51 -14.31 5.96 -7.37
CA ARG A 51 -15.62 6.52 -7.69
C ARG A 51 -15.77 7.96 -7.21
N TYR A 52 -15.32 8.25 -5.99
CA TYR A 52 -15.37 9.59 -5.40
C TYR A 52 -14.04 10.35 -5.52
N GLN A 53 -13.07 9.77 -6.25
CA GLN A 53 -11.69 10.27 -6.31
C GLN A 53 -11.04 10.48 -4.93
N ASP A 54 -11.53 9.75 -3.92
CA ASP A 54 -11.08 9.87 -2.56
C ASP A 54 -9.73 9.17 -2.38
N ASN A 55 -8.76 9.93 -1.87
CA ASN A 55 -7.39 9.51 -1.54
C ASN A 55 -6.55 8.93 -2.70
N VAL A 56 -7.03 9.02 -3.94
CA VAL A 56 -6.34 8.47 -5.14
C VAL A 56 -5.00 9.19 -5.36
N GLY A 57 -4.99 10.53 -5.40
CA GLY A 57 -3.76 11.30 -5.61
C GLY A 57 -2.72 11.08 -4.52
N ASN A 58 -3.17 11.02 -3.25
CA ASN A 58 -2.30 10.79 -2.10
C ASN A 58 -1.57 9.44 -2.18
N ILE A 59 -2.24 8.38 -2.65
CA ILE A 59 -1.61 7.07 -2.83
C ILE A 59 -0.42 7.16 -3.79
N PHE A 60 -0.56 7.87 -4.91
CA PHE A 60 0.53 8.05 -5.88
C PHE A 60 1.66 8.90 -5.31
N VAL A 61 1.35 9.98 -4.59
CA VAL A 61 2.36 10.80 -3.90
C VAL A 61 3.13 9.95 -2.88
N THR A 62 2.45 9.16 -2.05
CA THR A 62 3.08 8.27 -1.07
C THR A 62 3.92 7.19 -1.75
N ALA A 63 3.45 6.62 -2.85
CA ALA A 63 4.19 5.63 -3.62
C ALA A 63 5.49 6.21 -4.21
N CYS A 64 5.41 7.39 -4.84
CA CYS A 64 6.57 8.11 -5.37
C CYS A 64 7.59 8.42 -4.25
N ASN A 65 7.13 8.95 -3.13
CA ASN A 65 7.99 9.25 -1.98
C ASN A 65 8.66 8.00 -1.40
N ALA A 66 7.92 6.89 -1.33
CA ALA A 66 8.46 5.60 -0.88
C ALA A 66 9.53 5.07 -1.85
N ALA A 67 9.32 5.22 -3.15
CA ALA A 67 10.28 4.82 -4.19
C ALA A 67 11.57 5.65 -4.12
N ILE A 68 11.47 6.98 -4.04
CA ILE A 68 12.61 7.89 -3.89
C ILE A 68 13.40 7.55 -2.62
N SER A 69 12.70 7.35 -1.50
CA SER A 69 13.33 6.98 -0.23
C SER A 69 14.05 5.63 -0.31
N ALA A 70 13.47 4.65 -1.00
CA ALA A 70 14.10 3.36 -1.22
C ALA A 70 15.36 3.47 -2.11
N ALA A 71 15.32 4.29 -3.15
CA ALA A 71 16.47 4.54 -4.03
C ALA A 71 17.65 5.17 -3.25
N ARG A 72 17.38 6.21 -2.44
CA ARG A 72 18.39 6.85 -1.57
C ARG A 72 19.00 5.87 -0.57
N ARG A 73 18.19 5.00 0.05
CA ARG A 73 18.69 3.96 0.96
C ARG A 73 19.60 2.95 0.25
N ARG A 74 19.29 2.59 -1.00
CA ARG A 74 20.14 1.69 -1.80
C ARG A 74 21.48 2.34 -2.15
N GLN A 75 21.48 3.61 -2.51
CA GLN A 75 22.72 4.38 -2.78
C GLN A 75 23.62 4.47 -1.55
N ARG A 76 23.08 4.75 -0.36
CA ARG A 76 23.87 4.78 0.89
C ARG A 76 24.48 3.43 1.26
N LYS A 77 23.83 2.32 0.91
CA LYS A 77 24.38 0.97 1.15
C LYS A 77 25.47 0.58 0.15
N ALA A 78 25.46 1.18 -1.04
CA ALA A 78 26.55 1.08 -2.00
C ALA A 78 27.65 2.10 -1.63
N GLY A 79 28.33 1.88 -0.49
CA GLY A 79 29.52 2.66 -0.13
C GLY A 79 30.62 2.57 -1.21
N PRO A 80 31.61 3.49 -1.19
CA PRO A 80 32.60 3.56 -2.26
C PRO A 80 33.32 2.22 -2.40
N ARG A 81 33.31 1.64 -3.61
CA ARG A 81 34.20 0.54 -3.95
C ARG A 81 35.61 1.06 -3.72
N ARG A 82 36.36 0.49 -2.78
CA ARG A 82 37.79 0.76 -2.60
C ARG A 82 38.46 0.41 -3.92
N VAL A 83 38.67 1.38 -4.80
CA VAL A 83 39.53 1.20 -5.95
C VAL A 83 40.92 1.11 -5.36
N CYS A 84 41.56 -0.04 -5.53
CA CYS A 84 42.91 -0.29 -5.07
C CYS A 84 43.81 0.78 -5.71
N ALA A 85 44.30 1.74 -4.93
CA ALA A 85 45.35 2.64 -5.37
C ALA A 85 46.64 1.83 -5.31
N ILE A 86 47.16 1.45 -6.48
CA ILE A 86 48.51 0.91 -6.60
C ILE A 86 49.45 2.10 -6.36
N LEU A 87 50.23 2.00 -5.27
CA LEU A 87 51.37 2.87 -4.96
C LEU A 87 52.61 2.35 -5.69
#